data_AF-A0A4C1VKM7-F1
#
_entry.id   AF-A0A4C1VKM7-F1
#
_cell.length_a   1.000
_cell.length_b   1.000
_cell.length_c   1.000
_cell.angle_alpha   90.00
_cell.angle_beta   90.00
_cell.angle_gamma   90.00
#
_symmetry.space_group_name_H-M   'P 1'
#
loop_
_entity.id
_entity.type
_entity.pdbx_description
1 polymer ?
#
loop_
_entity_poly.entity_id
_entity_poly.type
_entity_poly.pdbx_seq_one_letter_code
_entity_poly.pdbx_strand_id
1 'polypeptide(L)'
;MEKLRFDFAVKTSVDGKSNIVCITSIGTPDGHIFAIPVEYQPASLHPTVISTSSYIKVKKTLNKRHQTRKIWIALTDEISKTYLDEAQNLQFNDYYLEEIMENTNDCKSLPISSNQNLEKLLEKLLEEKQSKSETQNLGKISKDFMIDKFTGRNANANQWIKGFNKECERFHIDEDKRKLKF
;
A
#
# COMPACT_ATOMS: atom_id res chain seq x y z
N MET A 1 0.86 1.74 -35.01
CA MET A 1 0.55 2.62 -33.85
C MET A 1 1.10 4.03 -34.09
N GLU A 2 0.56 5.07 -33.45
CA GLU A 2 1.05 6.46 -33.60
C GLU A 2 1.85 6.99 -32.40
N LYS A 3 1.64 6.42 -31.20
CA LYS A 3 2.24 6.87 -29.94
C LYS A 3 2.27 5.74 -28.93
N LEU A 4 3.16 5.83 -27.96
CA LEU A 4 3.24 4.95 -26.80
C LEU A 4 3.21 5.79 -25.51
N ARG A 5 2.64 5.23 -24.43
CA ARG A 5 2.63 5.85 -23.10
C ARG A 5 3.80 5.30 -22.32
N PHE A 6 4.72 6.14 -21.88
CA PHE A 6 5.80 5.75 -20.99
C PHE A 6 5.43 6.10 -19.55
N ASP A 7 5.44 5.09 -18.68
CA ASP A 7 5.13 5.26 -17.27
C ASP A 7 6.45 5.41 -16.49
N PHE A 8 6.69 6.62 -15.99
CA PHE A 8 7.90 6.99 -15.26
C PHE A 8 7.69 6.92 -13.76
N ALA A 9 8.72 6.49 -13.02
CA ALA A 9 8.74 6.46 -11.57
C ALA A 9 10.11 6.88 -11.00
N VAL A 10 10.12 7.58 -9.87
CA VAL A 10 11.36 7.85 -9.12
C VAL A 10 11.61 6.71 -8.13
N LYS A 11 12.65 5.93 -8.39
CA LYS A 11 13.09 4.80 -7.55
C LYS A 11 14.42 5.12 -6.87
N THR A 12 14.70 4.42 -5.79
CA THR A 12 16.02 4.46 -5.16
C THR A 12 17.00 3.71 -6.06
N SER A 13 18.18 4.27 -6.27
CA SER A 13 19.28 3.59 -6.94
C SER A 13 19.77 2.40 -6.12
N VAL A 14 20.55 1.52 -6.75
CA VAL A 14 21.18 0.35 -6.11
C VAL A 14 22.07 0.76 -4.94
N ASP A 15 22.64 1.97 -4.97
CA ASP A 15 23.46 2.53 -3.89
C ASP A 15 22.67 2.93 -2.62
N GLY A 16 21.33 2.94 -2.68
CA GLY A 16 20.45 3.37 -1.59
C GLY A 16 20.44 4.88 -1.28
N LYS A 17 21.33 5.65 -1.91
CA LYS A 17 21.63 7.06 -1.60
C LYS A 17 20.99 8.00 -2.59
N SER A 18 21.01 7.63 -3.88
CA SER A 18 20.51 8.47 -4.95
C SER A 18 19.11 8.03 -5.41
N ASN A 19 18.35 8.98 -5.97
CA ASN A 19 17.10 8.69 -6.64
C ASN A 19 17.33 8.71 -8.15
N ILE A 20 16.80 7.72 -8.86
CA ILE A 20 16.87 7.61 -10.31
C ILE A 20 15.46 7.60 -10.90
N VAL A 21 15.34 8.15 -12.12
CA VAL A 21 14.10 8.05 -12.89
C VAL A 21 14.13 6.73 -13.65
N CYS A 22 13.05 5.97 -13.54
CA CYS A 22 12.85 4.69 -14.19
C CYS A 22 11.65 4.75 -15.13
N ILE A 23 11.69 4.04 -16.25
CA ILE A 23 10.54 3.68 -17.07
C ILE A 23 10.09 2.30 -16.60
N THR A 24 8.92 2.20 -15.99
CA THR A 24 8.44 0.96 -15.37
C THR A 24 7.59 0.11 -16.30
N SER A 25 6.87 0.77 -17.22
CA SER A 25 6.00 0.12 -18.17
C SER A 25 5.73 1.01 -19.37
N ILE A 26 5.22 0.40 -20.44
CA ILE A 26 4.80 1.05 -21.66
C ILE A 26 3.33 0.70 -21.92
N GLY A 27 2.48 1.71 -22.10
CA GLY A 27 1.08 1.54 -22.49
C GLY A 27 0.86 1.80 -23.98
N THR A 28 -0.04 1.04 -24.58
CA THR A 28 -0.46 1.20 -25.98
C THR A 28 -1.80 1.94 -26.06
N PRO A 29 -2.14 2.57 -27.20
CA PRO A 29 -3.36 3.37 -27.36
C PRO A 29 -4.68 2.60 -27.15
N ASP A 30 -4.66 1.28 -27.33
CA ASP A 30 -5.76 0.33 -27.10
C ASP A 30 -5.90 -0.09 -25.63
N GLY A 31 -5.00 0.34 -24.74
CA GLY A 31 -5.12 0.15 -23.30
C GLY A 31 -4.29 -0.97 -22.70
N HIS A 32 -3.56 -1.74 -23.53
CA HIS A 32 -2.61 -2.74 -23.02
C HIS A 32 -1.41 -2.05 -22.35
N ILE A 33 -0.82 -2.72 -21.36
CA ILE A 33 0.33 -2.23 -20.61
C ILE A 33 1.37 -3.33 -20.55
N PHE A 34 2.61 -2.99 -20.82
CA PHE A 34 3.72 -3.93 -20.90
C PHE A 34 4.81 -3.54 -19.90
N ALA A 35 5.27 -4.48 -19.09
CA ALA A 35 6.28 -4.24 -18.07
C ALA A 35 7.69 -4.15 -18.69
N ILE A 36 8.50 -3.20 -18.21
CA ILE A 36 9.94 -3.17 -18.50
C ILE A 36 10.66 -4.00 -17.43
N PRO A 37 11.52 -4.97 -17.79
CA PRO A 37 12.29 -5.75 -16.82
C PRO A 37 13.13 -4.84 -15.91
N VAL A 38 13.26 -5.21 -14.63
CA VAL A 38 13.78 -4.33 -13.56
C VAL A 38 15.17 -3.76 -13.89
N GLU A 39 16.03 -4.59 -14.46
CA GLU A 39 17.39 -4.30 -14.90
C GLU A 39 17.45 -3.26 -16.03
N TYR A 40 16.39 -3.16 -16.83
CA TYR A 40 16.28 -2.24 -17.95
C TYR A 40 15.50 -0.97 -17.64
N GLN A 41 14.85 -0.89 -16.48
CA GLN A 41 14.02 0.27 -16.12
C GLN A 41 14.75 1.61 -16.00
N PRO A 42 16.02 1.73 -15.59
CA PRO A 42 16.67 3.04 -15.48
C PRO A 42 16.56 3.86 -16.77
N ALA A 43 16.04 5.09 -16.68
CA ALA A 43 15.81 5.93 -17.87
C ALA A 43 17.09 6.18 -18.68
N SER A 44 18.27 6.13 -18.05
CA SER A 44 19.57 6.21 -18.72
C SER A 44 19.80 5.12 -19.77
N LEU A 45 19.09 3.98 -19.68
CA LEU A 45 19.16 2.88 -20.65
C LEU A 45 18.22 3.08 -21.85
N HIS A 46 17.42 4.16 -21.85
CA HIS A 46 16.44 4.46 -22.88
C HIS A 46 16.80 5.75 -23.64
N PRO A 47 17.91 5.77 -24.40
CA PRO A 47 18.47 6.98 -25.03
C PRO A 47 17.47 7.71 -25.94
N THR A 48 16.66 6.95 -26.68
CA THR A 48 15.65 7.48 -27.60
C THR A 48 14.49 8.16 -26.89
N VAL A 49 14.19 7.78 -25.64
CA VAL A 49 13.16 8.44 -24.83
C VAL A 49 13.73 9.66 -24.12
N ILE A 50 14.95 9.57 -23.58
CA ILE A 50 15.54 10.68 -22.81
C ILE A 50 15.89 11.91 -23.66
N SER A 51 16.10 11.71 -24.96
CA SER A 51 16.33 12.81 -25.92
C SER A 51 15.07 13.62 -26.20
N THR A 52 13.89 13.10 -25.86
CA THR A 52 12.61 13.77 -26.16
C THR A 52 12.35 14.98 -25.26
N SER A 53 11.69 16.00 -25.82
CA SER A 53 11.22 17.16 -25.05
C SER A 53 10.24 16.76 -23.94
N SER A 54 9.47 15.69 -24.14
CA SER A 54 8.59 15.07 -23.14
C SER A 54 9.38 14.60 -21.92
N TYR A 55 10.47 13.84 -22.10
CA TYR A 55 11.29 13.39 -20.99
C TYR A 55 11.97 14.55 -20.25
N ILE A 56 12.44 15.58 -20.95
CA ILE A 56 13.03 16.76 -20.30
C ILE A 56 12.04 17.42 -19.33
N LYS A 57 10.75 17.48 -19.69
CA LYS A 57 9.68 17.97 -18.82
C LYS A 57 9.39 17.00 -17.65
N VAL A 58 9.41 15.69 -17.91
CA VAL A 58 9.27 14.66 -16.86
C VAL A 58 10.37 14.78 -15.81
N LYS A 59 11.64 14.84 -16.24
CA LYS A 59 12.80 14.95 -15.35
C LYS A 59 12.75 16.20 -14.46
N LYS A 60 12.23 17.32 -14.99
CA LYS A 60 12.02 18.55 -14.22
C LYS A 60 10.92 18.43 -13.17
N THR A 61 9.90 17.60 -13.41
CA THR A 61 8.71 17.48 -12.55
C THR A 61 8.78 16.34 -11.54
N LEU A 62 9.53 15.27 -11.86
CA LEU A 62 9.79 14.14 -10.97
C LEU A 62 10.99 14.43 -10.07
N ASN A 63 10.75 15.07 -8.93
CA ASN A 63 11.78 15.58 -8.01
C ASN A 63 11.77 14.91 -6.62
N LYS A 64 10.76 14.10 -6.30
CA LYS A 64 10.67 13.38 -5.02
C LYS A 64 10.55 11.87 -5.25
N ARG A 65 11.09 11.10 -4.31
CA ARG A 65 11.00 9.63 -4.29
C ARG A 65 9.53 9.19 -4.39
N HIS A 66 9.28 8.10 -5.10
CA HIS A 66 7.96 7.50 -5.30
C HIS A 66 6.96 8.32 -6.13
N GLN A 67 7.36 9.47 -6.68
CA GLN A 67 6.53 10.15 -7.68
C GLN A 67 6.52 9.35 -8.98
N THR A 68 5.36 9.34 -9.64
CA THR A 68 5.14 8.68 -10.93
C THR A 68 4.40 9.60 -11.88
N ARG A 69 4.70 9.54 -13.19
CA ARG A 69 4.04 10.28 -14.29
C ARG A 69 3.89 9.36 -15.50
N LYS A 70 2.70 9.36 -16.12
CA LYS A 70 2.42 8.62 -17.34
C LYS A 70 2.33 9.60 -18.50
N ILE A 71 3.15 9.43 -19.54
CA ILE A 71 3.25 10.42 -20.63
C ILE A 71 3.19 9.73 -21.98
N TRP A 72 2.28 10.20 -22.84
CA TRP A 72 2.24 9.80 -24.23
C TRP A 72 3.37 10.48 -25.02
N ILE A 73 4.14 9.68 -25.75
CA ILE A 73 5.22 10.13 -26.63
C ILE A 73 4.90 9.62 -28.04
N ALA A 74 4.96 10.52 -29.02
CA ALA A 74 4.75 10.16 -30.42
C ALA A 74 5.86 9.21 -30.91
N LEU A 75 5.49 8.25 -31.75
CA LEU A 75 6.42 7.29 -32.33
C LEU A 75 7.24 7.96 -33.44
N THR A 76 8.46 8.37 -33.12
CA THR A 76 9.48 8.70 -34.12
C THR A 76 10.09 7.42 -34.68
N ASP A 77 10.80 7.49 -35.81
CA ASP A 77 11.48 6.33 -36.39
C ASP A 77 12.43 5.64 -35.38
N GLU A 78 13.13 6.42 -34.56
CA GLU A 78 14.04 5.92 -33.53
C GLU A 78 13.31 5.18 -32.41
N ILE A 79 12.19 5.74 -31.91
CA ILE A 79 11.40 5.11 -30.86
C ILE A 79 10.73 3.85 -31.40
N SER A 80 10.15 3.90 -32.61
CA SER A 80 9.54 2.75 -33.26
C SER A 80 10.52 1.59 -33.38
N LYS A 81 11.73 1.82 -33.92
CA LYS A 81 12.75 0.77 -34.05
C LYS A 81 13.24 0.22 -32.71
N THR A 82 13.20 1.02 -31.64
CA THR A 82 13.66 0.60 -30.31
C THR A 82 12.63 -0.27 -29.61
N TYR A 83 11.34 0.07 -29.73
CA TYR A 83 10.28 -0.49 -28.89
C TYR A 83 9.28 -1.36 -29.61
N LEU A 84 9.31 -1.41 -30.94
CA LEU A 84 8.41 -2.20 -31.77
C LEU A 84 9.20 -3.05 -32.74
N ASP A 85 8.78 -4.30 -32.92
CA ASP A 85 9.23 -5.13 -34.04
C ASP A 85 8.46 -4.80 -35.34
N GLU A 86 8.78 -5.51 -36.42
CA GLU A 86 8.13 -5.34 -37.73
C GLU A 86 6.61 -5.62 -37.69
N ALA A 87 6.16 -6.45 -36.74
CA ALA A 87 4.76 -6.80 -36.53
C ALA A 87 4.06 -5.91 -35.48
N GLN A 88 4.73 -4.86 -34.99
CA GLN A 88 4.27 -3.95 -33.93
C GLN A 88 4.10 -4.58 -32.55
N ASN A 89 4.79 -5.69 -32.27
CA ASN A 89 4.89 -6.22 -30.91
C ASN A 89 5.85 -5.36 -30.08
N LEU A 90 5.55 -5.18 -28.80
CA LEU A 90 6.41 -4.42 -27.91
C LEU A 90 7.65 -5.24 -27.52
N GLN A 91 8.81 -4.64 -27.77
CA GLN A 91 10.10 -5.21 -27.42
C GLN A 91 10.99 -4.16 -26.73
N PHE A 92 12.06 -4.63 -26.11
CA PHE A 92 13.18 -3.78 -25.72
C PHE A 92 14.46 -4.62 -25.64
N ASN A 93 15.50 -4.21 -26.36
CA ASN A 93 16.68 -5.04 -26.62
C ASN A 93 16.25 -6.40 -27.20
N ASP A 94 16.70 -7.51 -26.59
CA ASP A 94 16.44 -8.87 -27.06
C ASP A 94 15.19 -9.51 -26.42
N TYR A 95 14.30 -8.70 -25.81
CA TYR A 95 13.13 -9.19 -25.07
C TYR A 95 11.82 -8.64 -25.63
N TYR A 96 10.84 -9.53 -25.77
CA TYR A 96 9.43 -9.11 -25.83
C TYR A 96 8.95 -8.74 -24.43
N LEU A 97 8.20 -7.65 -24.33
CA LEU A 97 7.70 -7.17 -23.06
C LEU A 97 6.48 -7.98 -22.61
N GLU A 98 6.40 -8.27 -21.32
CA GLU A 98 5.27 -8.99 -20.73
C GLU A 98 4.08 -8.04 -20.56
N GLU A 99 2.92 -8.42 -21.07
CA GLU A 99 1.68 -7.69 -20.83
C GLU A 99 1.23 -7.88 -19.38
N ILE A 100 0.94 -6.77 -18.71
CA ILE A 100 0.46 -6.75 -17.33
C ILE A 100 -0.93 -6.11 -17.27
N MET A 101 -1.79 -6.67 -16.43
CA MET A 101 -3.07 -6.06 -16.14
C MET A 101 -2.88 -4.83 -15.25
N GLU A 102 -3.55 -3.72 -15.59
CA GLU A 102 -3.67 -2.60 -14.66
C GLU A 102 -4.63 -3.04 -13.54
N ASN A 103 -4.08 -3.70 -12.51
CA ASN A 103 -4.86 -4.06 -11.35
C ASN A 103 -5.28 -2.75 -10.65
N THR A 104 -6.51 -2.31 -10.90
CA THR A 104 -7.11 -1.11 -10.29
C THR A 104 -7.21 -1.20 -8.76
N ASN A 105 -6.77 -2.31 -8.16
CA ASN A 105 -6.80 -2.59 -6.72
C ASN A 105 -5.42 -2.80 -6.07
N ASP A 106 -4.30 -2.76 -6.79
CA ASP A 106 -3.01 -3.12 -6.20
C ASP A 106 -2.15 -1.94 -5.77
N CYS A 107 -2.08 -1.81 -4.45
CA CYS A 107 -1.00 -1.17 -3.74
C CYS A 107 0.33 -1.72 -4.26
N LYS A 108 1.08 -0.87 -4.97
CA LYS A 108 2.53 -0.93 -5.25
C LYS A 108 3.22 -2.19 -4.71
N SER A 109 3.77 -2.99 -5.61
CA SER A 109 4.87 -3.91 -5.28
C SER A 109 5.98 -3.12 -4.58
N LEU A 110 5.97 -3.21 -3.24
CA LEU A 110 6.98 -2.67 -2.36
C LEU A 110 8.21 -3.60 -2.42
N PRO A 111 9.43 -3.05 -2.27
CA PRO A 111 10.64 -3.86 -2.28
C PRO A 111 10.62 -4.89 -1.13
N ILE A 112 10.96 -6.13 -1.47
CA ILE A 112 10.87 -7.35 -0.65
C ILE A 112 11.67 -7.29 0.67
N SER A 113 12.52 -6.28 0.89
CA SER A 113 13.40 -6.22 2.07
C SER A 113 12.77 -5.58 3.33
N SER A 114 11.54 -5.06 3.29
CA SER A 114 10.88 -4.48 4.47
C SER A 114 9.63 -5.23 4.95
N ASN A 115 9.26 -6.32 4.28
CA ASN A 115 7.97 -7.01 4.52
C ASN A 115 7.91 -7.70 5.88
N GLN A 116 9.01 -8.24 6.41
CA GLN A 116 8.99 -8.90 7.72
C GLN A 116 8.55 -7.98 8.85
N ASN A 117 8.86 -6.68 8.80
CA ASN A 117 8.47 -5.75 9.85
C ASN A 117 7.03 -5.29 9.70
N LEU A 118 6.53 -5.16 8.47
CA LEU A 118 5.14 -4.77 8.21
C LEU A 118 4.17 -5.93 8.45
N GLU A 119 4.54 -7.14 8.02
CA GLU A 119 3.81 -8.38 8.32
C GLU A 119 3.72 -8.58 9.83
N LYS A 120 4.83 -8.42 10.58
CA LYS A 120 4.82 -8.44 12.05
C LYS A 120 3.97 -7.34 12.66
N LEU A 121 3.94 -6.14 12.09
CA LEU A 121 3.11 -5.04 12.61
C LEU A 121 1.62 -5.28 12.34
N LEU A 122 1.30 -5.89 11.19
CA LEU A 122 -0.05 -6.28 10.82
C LEU A 122 -0.54 -7.48 11.66
N GLU A 123 0.30 -8.50 11.85
CA GLU A 123 0.08 -9.59 12.79
C GLU A 123 -0.15 -9.04 14.19
N LYS A 124 0.70 -8.13 14.67
CA LYS A 124 0.55 -7.55 16.01
C LYS A 124 -0.73 -6.71 16.14
N LEU A 125 -1.16 -6.01 15.09
CA LEU A 125 -2.43 -5.28 15.06
C LEU A 125 -3.65 -6.22 15.00
N LEU A 126 -3.54 -7.35 14.30
CA LEU A 126 -4.58 -8.39 14.23
C LEU A 126 -4.65 -9.16 15.55
N GLU A 127 -3.52 -9.49 16.16
CA GLU A 127 -3.37 -10.04 17.50
C GLU A 127 -3.89 -9.06 18.55
N GLU A 128 -3.65 -7.75 18.46
CA GLU A 128 -4.24 -6.75 19.37
C GLU A 128 -5.76 -6.66 19.26
N LYS A 129 -6.32 -6.94 18.07
CA LYS A 129 -7.78 -7.00 17.86
C LYS A 129 -8.39 -8.33 18.31
N GLN A 130 -7.70 -9.46 18.14
CA GLN A 130 -8.14 -10.77 18.61
C GLN A 130 -7.92 -10.98 20.12
N SER A 131 -6.82 -10.48 20.68
CA SER A 131 -6.53 -10.52 22.13
C SER A 131 -7.45 -9.61 22.96
N LYS A 132 -8.11 -8.61 22.36
CA LYS A 132 -9.22 -7.90 23.01
C LYS A 132 -10.46 -8.77 23.21
N SER A 133 -10.58 -9.89 22.50
CA SER A 133 -11.68 -10.85 22.65
C SER A 133 -11.37 -11.99 23.63
N GLU A 134 -10.10 -12.26 23.93
CA GLU A 134 -9.69 -13.30 24.88
C GLU A 134 -9.32 -12.69 26.24
N THR A 135 -10.32 -12.68 27.12
CA THR A 135 -10.17 -12.51 28.58
C THR A 135 -9.52 -11.21 29.05
N GLN A 136 -10.24 -10.10 28.88
CA GLN A 136 -10.21 -9.07 29.92
C GLN A 136 -10.45 -9.76 31.27
N ASN A 137 -9.43 -9.81 32.14
CA ASN A 137 -9.53 -10.46 33.44
C ASN A 137 -10.52 -9.66 34.31
N LEU A 138 -11.79 -10.06 34.28
CA LEU A 138 -12.92 -9.38 34.93
C LEU A 138 -12.66 -9.17 36.44
N GLY A 139 -11.91 -10.08 37.07
CA GLY A 139 -11.50 -9.96 38.48
C GLY A 139 -10.51 -8.82 38.75
N LYS A 140 -9.74 -8.37 37.76
CA LYS A 140 -8.94 -7.14 37.87
C LYS A 140 -9.80 -5.90 37.66
N ILE A 141 -10.65 -5.91 36.62
CA ILE A 141 -11.53 -4.80 36.27
C ILE A 141 -12.50 -4.48 37.42
N SER A 142 -13.01 -5.50 38.10
CA SER A 142 -13.92 -5.33 39.25
C SER A 142 -13.31 -4.53 40.40
N LYS A 143 -11.99 -4.48 40.52
CA LYS A 143 -11.31 -3.72 41.58
C LYS A 143 -11.23 -2.23 41.26
N ASP A 144 -11.34 -1.88 39.99
CA ASP A 144 -11.28 -0.50 39.49
C ASP A 144 -12.68 0.14 39.36
N PHE A 145 -13.73 -0.64 39.68
CA PHE A 145 -15.10 -0.16 39.77
C PHE A 145 -15.23 0.79 40.96
N MET A 146 -15.75 1.99 40.70
CA MET A 146 -16.00 2.99 41.75
C MET A 146 -17.37 2.79 42.41
N ILE A 147 -17.73 1.53 42.69
CA ILE A 147 -18.95 1.14 43.39
C ILE A 147 -18.66 0.03 44.40
N ASP A 148 -19.21 0.14 45.61
CA ASP A 148 -19.07 -0.88 46.64
C ASP A 148 -19.82 -2.16 46.28
N LYS A 149 -19.36 -3.29 46.80
CA LYS A 149 -20.05 -4.58 46.64
C LYS A 149 -21.44 -4.52 47.27
N PHE A 150 -22.47 -5.04 46.60
CA PHE A 150 -23.82 -5.04 47.16
C PHE A 150 -23.91 -5.92 48.40
N THR A 151 -24.36 -5.36 49.52
CA THR A 151 -24.54 -6.11 50.79
C THR A 151 -26.00 -6.16 51.24
N GLY A 152 -26.92 -5.59 50.46
CA GLY A 152 -28.32 -5.40 50.85
C GLY A 152 -28.53 -4.33 51.94
N ARG A 153 -27.45 -3.74 52.48
CA ARG A 153 -27.49 -2.73 53.55
C ARG A 153 -26.92 -1.37 53.12
N ASN A 154 -26.12 -1.33 52.05
CA ASN A 154 -25.38 -0.13 51.62
C ASN A 154 -26.08 0.71 50.54
N ALA A 155 -27.00 0.13 49.78
CA ALA A 155 -27.82 0.85 48.79
C ALA A 155 -29.11 0.09 48.51
N ASN A 156 -30.15 0.78 47.99
CA ASN A 156 -31.28 0.06 47.39
C ASN A 156 -30.82 -0.66 46.11
N ALA A 157 -31.41 -1.81 45.82
CA ALA A 157 -30.97 -2.67 44.72
C ALA A 157 -30.99 -1.95 43.35
N ASN A 158 -32.01 -1.13 43.11
CA ASN A 158 -32.17 -0.42 41.83
C ASN A 158 -31.08 0.63 41.59
N GLN A 159 -30.67 1.34 42.64
CA GLN A 159 -29.61 2.34 42.57
C GLN A 159 -28.24 1.67 42.40
N TRP A 160 -28.04 0.54 43.08
CA TRP A 160 -26.82 -0.25 42.93
C TRP A 160 -26.67 -0.82 41.51
N ILE A 161 -27.74 -1.44 40.97
CA ILE A 161 -27.75 -1.98 39.60
C ILE A 161 -27.48 -0.87 38.56
N LYS A 162 -28.05 0.32 38.74
CA LYS A 162 -27.79 1.46 37.85
C LYS A 162 -26.32 1.90 37.88
N GLY A 163 -25.70 1.93 39.07
CA GLY A 163 -24.28 2.25 39.21
C GLY A 163 -23.38 1.18 38.60
N PHE A 164 -23.70 -0.10 38.84
CA PHE A 164 -22.98 -1.23 38.27
C PHE A 164 -23.02 -1.24 36.73
N ASN A 165 -24.18 -0.99 36.12
CA ASN A 165 -24.30 -0.91 34.65
C ASN A 165 -23.48 0.23 34.05
N LYS A 166 -23.44 1.40 34.71
CA LYS A 166 -22.58 2.52 34.26
C LYS A 166 -21.10 2.16 34.29
N GLU A 167 -20.65 1.43 35.32
CA GLU A 167 -19.27 0.94 35.35
C GLU A 167 -19.02 -0.11 34.28
N CYS A 168 -19.98 -1.01 34.00
CA CYS A 168 -19.85 -1.97 32.89
C CYS A 168 -19.70 -1.26 31.54
N GLU A 169 -20.48 -0.22 31.27
CA GLU A 169 -20.36 0.62 30.07
C GLU A 169 -18.99 1.33 30.02
N ARG A 170 -18.53 1.90 31.14
CA ARG A 170 -17.23 2.57 31.25
C ARG A 170 -16.07 1.65 30.83
N PHE A 171 -16.16 0.37 31.15
CA PHE A 171 -15.16 -0.64 30.79
C PHE A 171 -15.48 -1.44 29.52
N HIS A 172 -16.52 -1.05 28.77
CA HIS A 172 -16.93 -1.67 27.50
C HIS A 172 -17.27 -3.16 27.65
N ILE A 173 -17.94 -3.50 28.76
CA ILE A 173 -18.44 -4.85 29.06
C ILE A 173 -19.87 -4.94 28.53
N ASP A 174 -19.99 -5.19 27.24
CA ASP A 174 -21.27 -5.08 26.52
C ASP A 174 -22.10 -6.38 26.54
N GLU A 175 -21.46 -7.53 26.76
CA GLU A 175 -22.14 -8.82 26.86
C GLU A 175 -22.68 -9.08 28.27
N ASP A 176 -24.00 -9.25 28.41
CA ASP A 176 -24.64 -9.53 29.71
C ASP A 176 -24.11 -10.82 30.38
N LYS A 177 -23.70 -11.82 29.59
CA LYS A 177 -23.05 -13.04 30.10
C LYS A 177 -21.70 -12.77 30.77
N ARG A 178 -21.02 -11.67 30.43
CA ARG A 178 -19.77 -11.23 31.08
C ARG A 178 -20.06 -10.43 32.35
N LYS A 179 -21.17 -9.68 32.40
CA LYS A 179 -21.60 -8.92 33.59
C LYS A 179 -21.94 -9.82 34.79
N LEU A 180 -22.46 -11.02 34.54
CA LEU A 180 -22.80 -12.00 35.59
C LEU A 180 -21.60 -12.66 36.28
N LYS A 181 -20.36 -12.36 35.86
CA LYS A 181 -19.12 -12.90 36.44
C LYS A 181 -18.47 -11.99 37.49
N PHE A 182 -19.10 -10.85 37.81
CA PHE A 182 -18.68 -9.87 38.82
C PHE A 182 -19.33 -10.14 40.18
#